data_AF-W2YEQ4-F1
#
_entry.id   AF-W2YEQ4-F1
#
_cell.length_a   1.000
_cell.length_b   1.000
_cell.length_c   1.000
_cell.angle_alpha   90.00
_cell.angle_beta   90.00
_cell.angle_gamma   90.00
#
_symmetry.space_group_name_H-M   'P 1'
#
loop_
_entity.id
_entity.type
_entity.pdbx_description
1 polymer ?
#
loop_
_entity_poly.entity_id
_entity_poly.type
_entity_poly.pdbx_seq_one_letter_code
_entity_poly.pdbx_strand_id
1 'polypeptide(L)'
;MMAKFLVLLCIVAIFTNHCSHNADASIAPRSYFSSVRTPQSPNDPVIADAANYAVDQLRALSDSGIYTTLSLSKIHAAATELGDFHYVIHLQVALASPYFRSKQEVEDFEMMVLESKPRIEERASGKFNATRSIAIDEFPEMDEDAIENFWIEMVEQRRQRRRELFDKWEREEQENEASSSTNQPEKVTKTLTLDELQKMPTKQLRQLLTPESTAALRAAISAILDERLTLLEQREEALNRDEL
;
A
#
# COMPACT_ATOMS: atom_id res chain seq x y z
N MET A 1 -14.80 31.42 -31.51
CA MET A 1 -14.40 30.03 -31.84
C MET A 1 -12.90 29.94 -31.54
N MET A 2 -12.50 29.25 -30.46
CA MET A 2 -11.11 28.90 -30.03
C MET A 2 -10.99 28.99 -28.49
N ALA A 3 -11.52 28.01 -27.75
CA ALA A 3 -11.24 27.83 -26.33
C ALA A 3 -11.69 26.42 -25.86
N LYS A 4 -11.13 25.34 -26.41
CA LYS A 4 -11.45 23.96 -25.96
C LYS A 4 -10.29 22.95 -26.12
N PHE A 5 -9.04 23.36 -25.93
CA PHE A 5 -7.90 22.44 -26.10
C PHE A 5 -6.78 22.59 -25.05
N LEU A 6 -7.14 22.89 -23.79
CA LEU A 6 -6.15 23.05 -22.72
C LEU A 6 -6.49 22.37 -21.38
N VAL A 7 -7.25 21.27 -21.40
CA VAL A 7 -7.62 20.54 -20.16
C VAL A 7 -7.13 19.08 -20.15
N LEU A 8 -6.49 18.60 -21.22
CA LEU A 8 -6.14 17.18 -21.37
C LEU A 8 -4.69 16.82 -21.01
N LEU A 9 -4.04 17.53 -20.08
CA LEU A 9 -2.62 17.28 -19.75
C LEU A 9 -2.30 17.25 -18.25
N CYS A 10 -3.29 17.05 -17.37
CA CYS A 10 -3.08 17.06 -15.91
C CYS A 10 -3.46 15.78 -15.16
N ILE A 11 -3.68 14.62 -15.82
CA ILE A 11 -4.10 13.37 -15.14
C ILE A 11 -3.09 12.22 -15.35
N VAL A 12 -1.79 12.49 -15.50
CA VAL A 12 -0.76 11.43 -15.69
C VAL A 12 0.36 11.50 -14.65
N ALA A 13 0.12 11.98 -13.43
CA ALA A 13 1.20 12.09 -12.43
C ALA A 13 0.79 11.73 -10.99
N ILE A 14 -0.03 10.69 -10.77
CA ILE A 14 -0.38 10.27 -9.40
C ILE A 14 -0.05 8.79 -9.07
N PHE A 15 0.37 7.95 -10.01
CA PHE A 15 0.56 6.50 -9.69
C PHE A 15 1.93 5.89 -9.94
N THR A 16 3.01 6.69 -9.95
CA THR A 16 4.38 6.15 -9.88
C THR A 16 5.19 6.90 -8.84
N ASN A 17 4.91 6.62 -7.56
CA ASN A 17 5.86 6.90 -6.48
C ASN A 17 5.88 5.78 -5.44
N HIS A 18 5.73 4.53 -5.91
CA HIS A 18 6.49 3.43 -5.30
C HIS A 18 7.87 3.45 -5.96
N CYS A 19 8.65 4.49 -5.65
CA CYS A 19 10.08 4.32 -5.70
C CYS A 19 10.36 3.22 -4.68
N SER A 20 10.64 2.02 -5.18
CA SER A 20 11.64 1.15 -4.58
C SER A 20 12.84 2.07 -4.31
N HIS A 21 12.90 2.63 -3.10
CA HIS A 21 14.10 3.23 -2.57
C HIS A 21 15.08 2.07 -2.51
N ASN A 22 15.78 1.85 -3.62
CA ASN A 22 16.95 1.01 -3.66
C ASN A 22 17.80 1.48 -2.48
N ALA A 23 18.12 0.55 -1.60
CA ALA A 23 19.02 0.73 -0.48
C ALA A 23 20.47 0.99 -0.97
N ASP A 24 20.65 1.86 -1.97
CA ASP A 24 21.95 2.24 -2.53
C ASP A 24 22.77 3.05 -1.51
N ALA A 25 22.12 3.59 -0.48
CA ALA A 25 22.78 4.30 0.61
C ALA A 25 22.98 3.41 1.85
N SER A 26 23.46 2.16 1.68
CA SER A 26 23.80 1.29 2.82
C SER A 26 24.58 2.04 3.90
N ILE A 27 24.15 1.87 5.16
CA ILE A 27 24.77 2.42 6.37
C ILE A 27 26.07 1.65 6.71
N ALA A 28 26.38 0.58 5.96
CA ALA A 28 27.62 -0.19 6.01
C ALA A 28 28.88 0.69 6.14
N PRO A 29 29.91 0.19 6.84
CA PRO A 29 30.67 0.96 7.79
C PRO A 29 31.50 2.04 7.08
N ARG A 30 30.92 3.23 7.01
CA ARG A 30 31.69 4.47 6.89
C ARG A 30 32.38 4.71 8.23
N SER A 31 33.52 5.38 8.26
CA SER A 31 34.38 5.58 9.43
C SER A 31 33.75 6.38 10.60
N TYR A 32 32.43 6.56 10.61
CA TYR A 32 31.67 7.41 11.53
C TYR A 32 31.00 6.63 12.67
N PHE A 33 31.06 5.30 12.67
CA PHE A 33 30.42 4.47 13.69
C PHE A 33 31.38 4.15 14.84
N SER A 34 31.00 4.56 16.04
CA SER A 34 31.70 4.25 17.28
C SER A 34 30.73 3.55 18.24
N SER A 35 31.24 2.84 19.24
CA SER A 35 30.41 2.24 20.30
C SER A 35 29.73 3.29 21.19
N VAL A 36 30.11 4.57 21.04
CA VAL A 36 29.46 5.71 21.69
C VAL A 36 28.67 6.48 20.64
N ARG A 37 27.52 7.02 21.05
CA ARG A 37 26.70 7.89 20.22
C ARG A 37 27.50 9.10 19.74
N THR A 38 27.71 9.20 18.43
CA THR A 38 28.47 10.28 17.77
C THR A 38 27.52 11.21 17.02
N PRO A 39 27.47 12.51 17.35
CA PRO A 39 26.65 13.48 16.62
C PRO A 39 27.01 13.52 15.12
N GLN A 40 26.00 13.62 14.27
CA GLN A 40 26.14 13.78 12.82
C GLN A 40 25.47 15.06 12.33
N SER A 41 25.92 15.55 11.18
CA SER A 41 25.30 16.70 10.53
C SER A 41 23.90 16.32 10.00
N PRO A 42 22.85 17.11 10.29
CA PRO A 42 21.52 16.90 9.69
C PRO A 42 21.50 16.94 8.15
N ASN A 43 22.49 17.60 7.54
CA ASN A 43 22.63 17.70 6.09
C ASN A 43 23.44 16.55 5.47
N ASP A 44 23.88 15.57 6.27
CA ASP A 44 24.58 14.39 5.74
C ASP A 44 23.60 13.56 4.88
N PRO A 45 23.96 13.17 3.65
CA PRO A 45 23.08 12.39 2.78
C PRO A 45 22.63 11.06 3.38
N VAL A 46 23.45 10.41 4.23
CA VAL A 46 23.08 9.16 4.91
C VAL A 46 22.01 9.41 5.98
N ILE A 47 22.11 10.54 6.69
CA ILE A 47 21.12 10.96 7.68
C ILE A 47 19.80 11.34 6.99
N ALA A 48 19.87 12.06 5.88
CA ALA A 48 18.69 12.40 5.08
C ALA A 48 18.01 11.15 4.50
N ASP A 49 18.78 10.20 3.95
CA ASP A 49 18.26 8.92 3.48
C ASP A 49 17.56 8.14 4.60
N ALA A 50 18.19 8.02 5.76
CA ALA A 50 17.62 7.33 6.91
C ALA A 50 16.32 8.01 7.40
N ALA A 51 16.28 9.34 7.45
CA ALA A 51 15.08 10.07 7.84
C ALA A 51 13.92 9.86 6.85
N ASN A 52 14.20 9.93 5.55
CA ASN A 52 13.19 9.67 4.52
C ASN A 52 12.69 8.22 4.56
N TYR A 53 13.62 7.27 4.70
CA TYR A 53 13.27 5.86 4.90
C TYR A 53 12.32 5.69 6.09
N ALA A 54 12.59 6.35 7.22
CA ALA A 54 11.74 6.25 8.39
C ALA A 54 10.34 6.83 8.17
N VAL A 55 10.24 7.98 7.50
CA VAL A 55 8.93 8.57 7.13
C VAL A 55 8.15 7.64 6.20
N ASP A 56 8.81 7.02 5.23
CA ASP A 56 8.17 6.09 4.30
C ASP A 56 7.69 4.81 5.00
N GLN A 57 8.48 4.29 5.95
CA GLN A 57 8.02 3.18 6.79
C GLN A 57 6.78 3.59 7.61
N LEU A 58 6.76 4.78 8.22
CA LEU A 58 5.58 5.26 8.97
C LEU A 58 4.34 5.39 8.08
N ARG A 59 4.50 5.91 6.86
CA ARG A 59 3.42 6.01 5.86
C ARG A 59 2.83 4.64 5.52
N ALA A 60 3.70 3.62 5.39
CA ALA A 60 3.30 2.27 5.05
C ALA A 60 2.61 1.50 6.19
N LEU A 61 2.76 1.93 7.44
CA LEU A 61 2.16 1.27 8.62
C LEU A 61 0.67 1.62 8.84
N SER A 62 0.10 2.55 8.08
CA SER A 62 -1.26 3.03 8.35
C SER A 62 -2.35 2.19 7.70
N ASP A 63 -3.15 1.53 8.53
CA ASP A 63 -4.34 0.79 8.08
C ASP A 63 -5.44 1.71 7.52
N SER A 64 -5.58 2.92 8.06
CA SER A 64 -6.54 3.92 7.60
C SER A 64 -6.03 4.73 6.40
N GLY A 65 -4.74 4.63 6.09
CA GLY A 65 -4.07 5.47 5.09
C GLY A 65 -3.79 6.90 5.54
N ILE A 66 -4.14 7.30 6.77
CA ILE A 66 -3.96 8.70 7.22
C ILE A 66 -2.48 9.08 7.31
N TYR A 67 -1.57 8.15 7.64
CA TYR A 67 -0.14 8.46 7.70
C TYR A 67 0.49 8.69 6.33
N THR A 68 -0.20 8.40 5.22
CA THR A 68 0.27 8.79 3.87
C THR A 68 0.47 10.30 3.74
N THR A 69 -0.18 11.07 4.61
CA THR A 69 -0.10 12.53 4.68
C THR A 69 1.13 13.04 5.43
N LEU A 70 1.81 12.19 6.21
CA LEU A 70 3.03 12.57 6.92
C LEU A 70 4.10 12.96 5.92
N SER A 71 4.91 13.96 6.23
CA SER A 71 6.07 14.34 5.45
C SER A 71 7.21 14.80 6.36
N LEU A 72 8.45 14.58 5.92
CA LEU A 72 9.61 15.08 6.65
C LEU A 72 9.71 16.60 6.46
N SER A 73 9.55 17.37 7.54
CA SER A 73 9.69 18.83 7.52
C SER A 73 11.13 19.24 7.77
N LYS A 74 11.76 18.69 8.82
CA LYS A 74 13.12 19.07 9.23
C LYS A 74 13.80 17.95 10.02
N ILE A 75 15.13 17.89 9.95
CA ILE A 75 15.97 17.09 10.85
C ILE A 75 16.64 18.06 11.82
N HIS A 76 16.34 17.96 13.12
CA HIS A 76 16.91 18.83 14.16
C HIS A 76 18.28 18.34 14.60
N ALA A 77 18.38 17.05 14.87
CA ALA A 77 19.60 16.41 15.32
C ALA A 77 19.67 14.98 14.81
N ALA A 78 20.89 14.49 14.63
CA ALA A 78 21.15 13.11 14.29
C ALA A 78 22.41 12.62 15.00
N ALA A 79 22.45 11.33 15.30
CA ALA A 79 23.63 10.68 15.85
C ALA A 79 23.74 9.24 15.39
N THR A 80 24.97 8.75 15.23
CA THR A 80 25.25 7.38 14.85
C THR A 80 25.81 6.59 16.03
N GLU A 81 25.49 5.31 16.08
CA GLU A 81 25.97 4.39 17.11
C GLU A 81 26.20 3.00 16.50
N LEU A 82 27.29 2.36 16.89
CA LEU A 82 27.61 0.99 16.52
C LEU A 82 27.05 0.04 17.58
N GLY A 83 25.82 -0.47 17.37
CA GLY A 83 25.27 -1.54 18.20
C GLY A 83 25.95 -2.88 17.90
N ASP A 84 25.68 -3.93 18.68
CA ASP A 84 26.31 -5.24 18.46
C ASP A 84 25.93 -5.85 17.10
N PHE A 85 24.64 -5.80 16.77
CA PHE A 85 24.06 -6.42 15.57
C PHE A 85 23.63 -5.42 14.49
N HIS A 86 23.54 -4.13 14.83
CA HIS A 86 23.00 -3.10 13.95
C HIS A 86 23.93 -1.87 13.88
N TYR A 87 23.91 -1.19 12.74
CA TYR A 87 24.25 0.23 12.69
C TYR A 87 22.99 1.01 13.07
N VAL A 88 23.11 1.92 14.03
CA VAL A 88 21.97 2.67 14.57
C VAL A 88 22.13 4.14 14.23
N ILE A 89 21.09 4.74 13.66
CA ILE A 89 20.98 6.18 13.44
C ILE A 89 19.84 6.68 14.32
N HIS A 90 20.18 7.48 15.32
CA HIS A 90 19.23 8.21 16.16
C HIS A 90 18.89 9.53 15.48
N LEU A 91 17.60 9.84 15.39
CA LEU A 91 17.08 11.01 14.69
C LEU A 91 16.11 11.76 15.59
N GLN A 92 16.26 13.07 15.64
CA GLN A 92 15.25 13.99 16.14
C GLN A 92 14.73 14.79 14.95
N VAL A 93 13.49 14.54 14.54
CA VAL A 93 12.90 15.08 13.31
C VAL A 93 11.59 15.81 13.60
N ALA A 94 11.26 16.75 12.73
CA ALA A 94 9.97 17.36 12.66
C ALA A 94 9.18 16.74 11.51
N LEU A 95 8.02 16.17 11.79
CA LEU A 95 7.09 15.65 10.80
C LEU A 95 5.98 16.66 10.58
N ALA A 96 5.49 16.78 9.35
CA ALA A 96 4.38 17.64 8.98
C ALA A 96 3.16 16.82 8.55
N SER A 97 1.99 17.18 9.05
CA SER A 97 0.69 16.71 8.58
C SER A 97 -0.40 17.72 8.98
N PRO A 98 -1.37 17.99 8.10
CA PRO A 98 -2.51 18.85 8.45
C PRO A 98 -3.50 18.18 9.42
N TYR A 99 -3.33 16.90 9.71
CA TYR A 99 -4.27 16.08 10.46
C TYR A 99 -3.76 15.65 11.84
N PHE A 100 -2.71 16.28 12.36
CA PHE A 100 -2.29 16.02 13.72
C PHE A 100 -3.39 16.40 14.73
N ARG A 101 -3.50 15.60 15.80
CA ARG A 101 -4.49 15.81 16.87
C ARG A 101 -4.29 17.16 17.57
N SER A 102 -3.05 17.61 17.72
CA SER A 102 -2.72 18.90 18.32
C SER A 102 -3.19 20.11 17.51
N LYS A 103 -3.57 19.90 16.23
CA LYS A 103 -3.87 20.93 15.23
C LYS A 103 -2.67 21.80 14.85
N GLN A 104 -1.46 21.39 15.21
CA GLN A 104 -0.23 21.98 14.68
C GLN A 104 0.08 21.37 13.32
N GLU A 105 0.69 22.15 12.41
CA GLU A 105 1.09 21.62 11.09
C GLU A 105 2.34 20.74 11.18
N VAL A 106 3.14 20.92 12.24
CA VAL A 106 4.45 20.29 12.42
C VAL A 106 4.62 19.88 13.88
N GLU A 107 5.07 18.65 14.11
CA GLU A 107 5.37 18.10 15.44
C GLU A 107 6.74 17.41 15.44
N ASP A 108 7.39 17.38 16.60
CA ASP A 108 8.73 16.82 16.78
C ASP A 108 8.67 15.38 17.31
N PHE A 109 9.51 14.50 16.75
CA PHE A 109 9.55 13.07 17.06
C PHE A 109 10.99 12.58 17.21
N GLU A 110 11.18 11.62 18.10
CA GLU A 110 12.42 10.84 18.23
C GLU A 110 12.25 9.47 17.59
N MET A 111 13.17 9.13 16.69
CA MET A 111 13.14 7.87 15.96
C MET A 111 14.55 7.30 15.78
N MET A 112 14.61 5.99 15.59
CA MET A 112 15.83 5.25 15.34
C MET A 112 15.69 4.44 14.07
N VAL A 113 16.72 4.48 13.22
CA VAL A 113 16.85 3.61 12.05
C VAL A 113 17.94 2.60 12.34
N LEU A 114 17.61 1.32 12.19
CA LEU A 114 18.53 0.22 12.41
C LEU A 114 18.81 -0.45 11.07
N GLU A 115 20.09 -0.65 10.74
CA GLU A 115 20.51 -1.47 9.60
C GLU A 115 21.28 -2.69 10.11
N SER A 116 20.86 -3.89 9.72
CA SER A 116 21.51 -5.13 10.12
C SER A 116 22.96 -5.18 9.62
N LYS A 117 23.88 -5.58 10.50
CA LYS A 117 25.26 -5.82 10.08
C LYS A 117 25.34 -7.06 9.17
N PRO A 118 26.20 -7.04 8.15
CA PRO A 118 26.37 -8.19 7.28
C PRO A 118 26.95 -9.36 8.08
N ARG A 119 26.35 -10.55 7.90
CA ARG A 119 26.83 -11.80 8.51
C ARG A 119 28.20 -12.18 7.95
N ILE A 120 28.94 -13.00 8.69
CA ILE A 120 30.29 -13.43 8.27
C ILE A 120 30.23 -14.13 6.89
N GLU A 121 29.22 -14.96 6.67
CA GLU A 121 29.00 -15.70 5.41
C GLU A 121 28.65 -14.76 4.24
N GLU A 122 27.86 -13.71 4.48
CA GLU A 122 27.47 -12.71 3.48
C GLU A 122 28.67 -11.85 3.04
N ARG A 123 29.61 -11.57 3.95
CA ARG A 123 30.88 -10.91 3.60
C ARG A 123 31.72 -11.72 2.64
N ALA A 124 31.70 -13.04 2.76
CA ALA A 124 32.44 -13.93 1.88
C ALA A 124 31.79 -14.05 0.49
N SER A 125 30.45 -13.97 0.41
CA SER A 125 29.71 -14.08 -0.85
C SER A 125 29.62 -12.76 -1.63
N GLY A 126 29.85 -11.62 -0.97
CA GLY A 126 29.72 -10.29 -1.56
C GLY A 126 28.28 -9.87 -1.85
N LYS A 127 27.29 -10.67 -1.43
CA LYS A 127 25.86 -10.35 -1.51
C LYS A 127 25.39 -9.89 -0.14
N PHE A 128 25.13 -8.59 -0.03
CA PHE A 128 24.70 -7.96 1.21
C PHE A 128 23.19 -7.69 1.16
N ASN A 129 22.41 -8.46 1.91
CA ASN A 129 21.00 -8.19 2.13
C ASN A 129 20.85 -7.42 3.44
N ALA A 130 21.24 -6.15 3.43
CA ALA A 130 21.05 -5.29 4.60
C ALA A 130 19.54 -5.08 4.81
N THR A 131 19.04 -5.52 5.96
CA THR A 131 17.65 -5.30 6.36
C THR A 131 17.62 -4.05 7.22
N ARG A 132 16.74 -3.11 6.87
CA ARG A 132 16.48 -1.92 7.65
C ARG A 132 15.19 -2.06 8.44
N SER A 133 15.16 -1.45 9.62
CA SER A 133 13.96 -1.31 10.44
C SER A 133 13.97 0.03 11.15
N ILE A 134 12.80 0.43 11.65
CA ILE A 134 12.65 1.65 12.45
C ILE A 134 12.13 1.32 13.84
N ALA A 135 12.49 2.18 14.79
CA ALA A 135 11.86 2.26 16.10
C ALA A 135 11.49 3.73 16.37
N ILE A 136 10.33 3.94 16.97
CA ILE A 136 9.82 5.26 17.34
C ILE A 136 9.28 5.16 18.76
N ASP A 137 9.53 6.17 19.58
CA ASP A 137 9.10 6.16 20.98
C ASP A 137 7.58 6.34 21.09
N GLU A 138 7.03 7.28 20.32
CA GLU A 138 5.60 7.60 20.30
C GLU A 138 5.13 7.80 18.85
N PHE A 139 4.02 7.16 18.50
CA PHE A 139 3.41 7.32 17.19
C PHE A 139 2.69 8.66 17.08
N PRO A 140 2.69 9.32 15.91
CA PRO A 140 1.95 10.57 15.72
C PRO A 140 0.45 10.38 15.96
N GLU A 141 -0.11 11.14 16.89
CA GLU A 141 -1.57 11.13 17.12
C GLU A 141 -2.28 11.95 16.05
N MET A 142 -3.26 11.33 15.40
CA MET A 142 -4.04 11.97 14.33
C MET A 142 -5.44 12.33 14.80
N ASP A 143 -6.04 13.30 14.12
CA ASP A 143 -7.42 13.73 14.36
C ASP A 143 -8.42 12.62 14.04
N GLU A 144 -9.29 12.32 15.00
CA GLU A 144 -10.25 11.19 14.91
C GLU A 144 -11.21 11.35 13.72
N ASP A 145 -11.73 12.56 13.51
CA ASP A 145 -12.61 12.88 12.38
C ASP A 145 -11.89 12.70 11.03
N ALA A 146 -10.61 13.06 10.96
CA ALA A 146 -9.81 12.85 9.76
C ALA A 146 -9.60 11.35 9.49
N ILE A 147 -9.31 10.55 10.52
CA ILE A 147 -9.14 9.10 10.39
C ILE A 147 -10.39 8.46 9.78
N GLU A 148 -11.57 8.83 10.30
CA GLU A 148 -12.84 8.31 9.79
C GLU A 148 -13.06 8.69 8.32
N ASN A 149 -12.81 9.94 7.96
CA ASN A 149 -12.94 10.41 6.58
C ASN A 149 -12.02 9.66 5.61
N PHE A 150 -10.74 9.46 5.97
CA PHE A 150 -9.80 8.67 5.18
C PHE A 150 -10.26 7.23 5.01
N TRP A 151 -10.80 6.63 6.07
CA TRP A 151 -11.31 5.26 6.01
C TRP A 151 -12.54 5.14 5.10
N ILE A 152 -13.49 6.09 5.19
CA ILE A 152 -14.65 6.17 4.30
C ILE A 152 -14.19 6.28 2.84
N GLU A 153 -13.25 7.19 2.56
CA GLU A 153 -12.72 7.37 1.21
C GLU A 153 -12.04 6.11 0.69
N MET A 154 -11.16 5.49 1.48
CA MET A 154 -10.49 4.24 1.13
C MET A 154 -11.50 3.12 0.81
N VAL A 155 -12.55 2.98 1.63
CA VAL A 155 -13.61 1.98 1.41
C VAL A 155 -14.37 2.26 0.12
N GLU A 156 -14.69 3.53 -0.18
CA GLU A 156 -15.40 3.89 -1.40
C GLU A 156 -14.53 3.73 -2.65
N GLN A 157 -13.25 4.09 -2.59
CA GLN A 157 -12.27 3.82 -3.64
C GLN A 157 -12.16 2.30 -3.91
N ARG A 158 -12.10 1.47 -2.86
CA ARG A 158 -12.12 0.01 -3.01
C ARG A 158 -13.43 -0.47 -3.63
N ARG A 159 -14.59 0.05 -3.22
CA ARG A 159 -15.90 -0.26 -3.86
C ARG A 159 -15.91 0.11 -5.33
N GLN A 160 -15.35 1.25 -5.70
CA GLN A 160 -15.25 1.68 -7.09
C GLN A 160 -14.33 0.77 -7.89
N ARG A 161 -13.11 0.49 -7.41
CA ARG A 161 -12.19 -0.45 -8.07
C ARG A 161 -12.82 -1.82 -8.27
N ARG A 162 -13.55 -2.33 -7.27
CA ARG A 162 -14.31 -3.58 -7.40
C ARG A 162 -15.34 -3.51 -8.53
N ARG A 163 -16.11 -2.43 -8.63
CA ARG A 163 -17.06 -2.24 -9.75
C ARG A 163 -16.36 -2.27 -11.10
N GLU A 164 -15.24 -1.55 -11.23
CA GLU A 164 -14.46 -1.46 -12.46
C GLU A 164 -13.86 -2.82 -12.88
N LEU A 165 -13.32 -3.59 -11.93
CA LEU A 165 -12.82 -4.95 -12.20
C LEU A 165 -13.93 -5.87 -12.69
N PHE A 166 -15.11 -5.81 -12.05
CA PHE A 166 -16.26 -6.59 -12.51
C PHE A 166 -16.74 -6.17 -13.91
N ASP A 167 -16.78 -4.86 -14.20
CA ASP A 167 -17.21 -4.36 -15.51
C ASP A 167 -16.18 -4.69 -16.61
N LYS A 168 -14.89 -4.72 -16.29
CA LYS A 168 -13.84 -5.23 -17.19
C LYS A 168 -14.05 -6.71 -17.46
N TRP A 169 -14.28 -7.49 -16.42
CA TRP A 169 -14.44 -8.94 -16.55
C TRP A 169 -15.72 -9.32 -17.30
N GLU A 170 -16.83 -8.60 -17.09
CA GLU A 170 -18.07 -8.81 -17.85
C GLU A 170 -17.88 -8.54 -19.35
N ARG A 171 -17.04 -7.56 -19.72
CA ARG A 171 -16.67 -7.31 -21.13
C ARG A 171 -15.84 -8.45 -21.71
N GLU A 172 -14.83 -8.93 -20.97
CA GLU A 172 -13.99 -10.05 -21.39
C GLU A 172 -14.79 -11.36 -21.53
N GLU A 173 -15.74 -11.64 -20.63
CA GLU A 173 -16.65 -12.79 -20.75
C GLU A 173 -17.52 -12.67 -22.00
N GLN A 174 -18.10 -11.50 -22.29
CA GLN A 174 -18.91 -11.30 -23.50
C GLN A 174 -18.09 -11.47 -24.79
N GLU A 175 -16.86 -10.97 -24.83
CA GLU A 175 -15.95 -11.16 -25.97
C GLU A 175 -15.58 -12.64 -26.16
N ASN A 176 -15.32 -13.37 -25.07
CA ASN A 176 -15.03 -14.79 -25.10
C ASN A 176 -16.26 -15.63 -25.52
N GLU A 177 -17.46 -15.33 -25.00
CA GLU A 177 -18.71 -16.00 -25.38
C GLU A 177 -19.09 -15.75 -26.85
N ALA A 178 -18.87 -14.54 -27.36
CA ALA A 178 -19.07 -14.21 -28.77
C ALA A 178 -18.11 -15.00 -29.68
N SER A 179 -16.94 -15.38 -29.17
CA SER A 179 -15.98 -16.26 -29.87
C SER A 179 -16.29 -17.75 -29.72
N SER A 180 -17.10 -18.14 -28.71
CA SER A 180 -17.50 -19.52 -28.41
C SER A 180 -19.00 -19.74 -28.59
N SER A 181 -19.53 -19.49 -29.79
CA SER A 181 -20.91 -19.81 -30.11
C SER A 181 -21.14 -21.32 -30.11
N THR A 182 -21.83 -21.88 -29.11
CA THR A 182 -22.91 -22.90 -29.18
C THR A 182 -23.19 -23.43 -27.78
N ASN A 183 -24.26 -22.96 -27.11
CA ASN A 183 -25.23 -23.77 -26.35
C ASN A 183 -26.22 -22.85 -25.60
N GLN A 184 -27.52 -23.08 -25.82
CA GLN A 184 -28.61 -22.29 -25.24
C GLN A 184 -28.92 -22.73 -23.79
N PRO A 185 -29.31 -21.81 -22.88
CA PRO A 185 -29.70 -22.19 -21.53
C PRO A 185 -31.20 -22.52 -21.44
N GLU A 186 -31.51 -23.74 -21.04
CA GLU A 186 -32.85 -24.16 -20.62
C GLU A 186 -33.25 -23.49 -19.28
N LYS A 187 -34.53 -23.12 -19.14
CA LYS A 187 -35.10 -22.49 -17.94
C LYS A 187 -35.08 -23.46 -16.74
N VAL A 188 -34.28 -23.17 -15.73
CA VAL A 188 -34.18 -23.99 -14.51
C VAL A 188 -35.05 -23.40 -13.40
N THR A 189 -36.17 -24.06 -13.10
CA THR A 189 -37.02 -23.86 -11.90
C THR A 189 -36.62 -24.77 -10.73
N LYS A 190 -35.37 -25.25 -10.70
CA LYS A 190 -34.86 -26.11 -9.63
C LYS A 190 -34.12 -25.28 -8.59
N THR A 191 -34.21 -25.70 -7.33
CA THR A 191 -33.38 -25.22 -6.23
C THR A 191 -31.91 -25.32 -6.62
N LEU A 192 -31.32 -24.18 -7.00
CA LEU A 192 -29.93 -24.07 -7.42
C LEU A 192 -29.01 -24.56 -6.30
N THR A 193 -28.19 -25.55 -6.61
CA THR A 193 -27.15 -26.05 -5.69
C THR A 193 -25.95 -25.09 -5.67
N LEU A 194 -25.13 -25.15 -4.62
CA LEU A 194 -23.95 -24.28 -4.49
C LEU A 194 -22.99 -24.45 -5.69
N ASP A 195 -22.79 -25.68 -6.15
CA ASP A 195 -21.94 -26.00 -7.31
C ASP A 195 -22.47 -25.43 -8.63
N GLU A 196 -23.79 -25.31 -8.77
CA GLU A 196 -24.41 -24.67 -9.93
C GLU A 196 -24.17 -23.16 -9.89
N LEU A 197 -24.37 -22.52 -8.73
CA LEU A 197 -24.09 -21.09 -8.54
C LEU A 197 -22.61 -20.76 -8.82
N GLN A 198 -21.69 -21.63 -8.41
CA GLN A 198 -20.25 -21.46 -8.66
C GLN A 198 -19.89 -21.50 -10.16
N LYS A 199 -20.71 -22.13 -11.01
CA LYS A 199 -20.49 -22.21 -12.46
C LYS A 199 -21.20 -21.11 -13.25
N MET A 200 -22.10 -20.36 -12.62
CA MET A 200 -22.86 -19.31 -13.30
C MET A 200 -22.00 -18.08 -13.59
N PRO A 201 -22.22 -17.39 -14.73
CA PRO A 201 -21.59 -16.11 -15.00
C PRO A 201 -22.00 -15.05 -13.97
N THR A 202 -21.10 -14.14 -13.65
CA THR A 202 -21.30 -13.11 -12.60
C THR A 202 -22.54 -12.25 -12.85
N LYS A 203 -22.87 -11.98 -14.11
CA LYS A 203 -24.07 -11.24 -14.51
C LYS A 203 -25.36 -11.95 -14.08
N GLN A 204 -25.44 -13.27 -14.26
CA GLN A 204 -26.61 -14.04 -13.86
C GLN A 204 -26.71 -14.12 -12.33
N LEU A 205 -25.58 -14.28 -11.63
CA LEU A 205 -25.54 -14.23 -10.17
C LEU A 205 -26.06 -12.89 -9.63
N ARG A 206 -25.69 -11.75 -10.25
CA ARG A 206 -26.21 -10.42 -9.91
C ARG A 206 -27.70 -10.27 -10.21
N GLN A 207 -28.18 -10.80 -11.33
CA GLN A 207 -29.61 -10.78 -11.67
C GLN A 207 -30.46 -11.58 -10.68
N LEU A 208 -29.88 -12.59 -10.01
CA LEU A 208 -30.54 -13.36 -8.97
C LEU A 208 -30.54 -12.66 -7.59
N LEU A 209 -29.77 -11.58 -7.40
CA LEU A 209 -29.79 -10.72 -6.21
C LEU A 209 -30.96 -9.73 -6.25
N THR A 210 -32.19 -10.21 -6.45
CA THR A 210 -33.41 -9.39 -6.31
C THR A 210 -33.87 -9.33 -4.85
N PRO A 211 -34.64 -8.32 -4.43
CA PRO A 211 -35.18 -8.24 -3.07
C PRO A 211 -36.07 -9.44 -2.68
N GLU A 212 -36.58 -10.18 -3.66
CA GLU A 212 -37.39 -11.39 -3.49
C GLU A 212 -36.56 -12.66 -3.25
N SER A 213 -35.24 -12.61 -3.42
CA SER A 213 -34.35 -13.74 -3.18
C SER A 213 -34.22 -14.06 -1.68
N THR A 214 -34.12 -15.36 -1.35
CA THR A 214 -33.98 -15.80 0.04
C THR A 214 -32.65 -15.32 0.63
N ALA A 215 -32.63 -15.02 1.93
CA ALA A 215 -31.41 -14.54 2.61
C ALA A 215 -30.23 -15.53 2.46
N ALA A 216 -30.52 -16.83 2.48
CA ALA A 216 -29.53 -17.88 2.27
C ALA A 216 -28.93 -17.86 0.85
N LEU A 217 -29.76 -17.65 -0.19
CA LEU A 217 -29.30 -17.52 -1.56
C LEU A 217 -28.46 -16.25 -1.75
N ARG A 218 -28.87 -15.12 -1.15
CA ARG A 218 -28.09 -13.87 -1.16
C ARG A 218 -26.73 -14.03 -0.50
N ALA A 219 -26.67 -14.70 0.65
CA ALA A 219 -25.42 -14.96 1.34
C ALA A 219 -24.49 -15.86 0.50
N ALA A 220 -25.03 -16.94 -0.09
CA ALA A 220 -24.26 -17.84 -0.95
C ALA A 220 -23.74 -17.14 -2.21
N ILE A 221 -24.58 -16.37 -2.90
CA ILE A 221 -24.18 -15.59 -4.07
C ILE A 221 -23.11 -14.56 -3.70
N SER A 222 -23.28 -13.85 -2.58
CA SER A 222 -22.31 -12.84 -2.11
C SER A 222 -20.96 -13.49 -1.82
N ALA A 223 -20.94 -14.64 -1.14
CA ALA A 223 -19.71 -15.38 -0.86
C ALA A 223 -18.97 -15.82 -2.13
N ILE A 224 -19.71 -16.28 -3.15
CA ILE A 224 -19.12 -16.67 -4.46
C ILE A 224 -18.55 -15.45 -5.19
N LEU A 225 -19.23 -14.31 -5.14
CA LEU A 225 -18.75 -13.06 -5.74
C LEU A 225 -17.50 -12.54 -5.01
N ASP A 226 -17.46 -12.63 -3.68
CA ASP A 226 -16.30 -12.25 -2.89
C ASP A 226 -15.11 -13.18 -3.16
N GLU A 227 -15.32 -14.50 -3.24
CA GLU A 227 -14.27 -15.47 -3.60
C GLU A 227 -13.68 -15.16 -4.99
N ARG A 228 -14.53 -14.97 -6.01
CA ARG A 228 -14.08 -14.62 -7.37
C ARG A 228 -13.30 -13.31 -7.39
N LEU A 229 -13.73 -12.33 -6.61
CA LEU A 229 -13.03 -11.07 -6.48
C LEU A 229 -11.64 -11.25 -5.87
N THR A 230 -11.52 -12.02 -4.77
CA THR A 230 -10.19 -12.26 -4.15
C THR A 230 -9.22 -12.93 -5.13
N LEU A 231 -9.71 -13.82 -5.99
CA LEU A 231 -8.89 -14.43 -7.05
C LEU A 231 -8.46 -13.41 -8.12
N LEU A 232 -9.32 -12.44 -8.45
CA LEU A 232 -8.99 -11.37 -9.39
C LEU A 232 -7.95 -10.41 -8.81
N GLU A 233 -8.10 -10.01 -7.55
CA GLU A 233 -7.13 -9.16 -6.85
C GLU A 233 -5.77 -9.86 -6.79
N GLN A 234 -5.72 -11.14 -6.41
CA GLN A 234 -4.48 -11.92 -6.42
C GLN A 234 -3.85 -12.03 -7.81
N ARG A 235 -4.65 -12.16 -8.86
CA ARG A 235 -4.16 -12.24 -10.24
C ARG A 235 -3.59 -10.90 -10.70
N GLU A 236 -4.24 -9.79 -10.37
CA GLU A 236 -3.75 -8.44 -10.69
C GLU A 236 -2.46 -8.14 -9.92
N GLU A 237 -2.39 -8.50 -8.64
CA GLU A 237 -1.17 -8.39 -7.83
C GLU A 237 -0.02 -9.23 -8.40
N ALA A 238 -0.29 -10.45 -8.86
CA ALA A 238 0.72 -11.32 -9.49
C ALA A 238 1.24 -10.71 -10.81
N LEU A 239 0.35 -10.20 -11.66
CA LEU A 239 0.74 -9.52 -12.91
C LEU A 239 1.60 -8.29 -12.63
N ASN A 240 1.20 -7.46 -11.66
CA ASN A 240 1.97 -6.27 -11.28
C ASN A 240 3.35 -6.61 -10.67
N ARG A 241 3.50 -7.80 -10.08
CA ARG A 241 4.78 -8.28 -9.53
C ARG A 241 5.73 -8.82 -10.61
N ASP A 242 5.20 -9.40 -11.68
CA ASP A 242 5.99 -9.94 -12.80
C ASP A 242 6.43 -8.87 -13.82
N GLU A 243 5.81 -7.67 -13.79
CA GLU A 243 6.19 -6.52 -14.62
C GLU A 243 7.29 -5.63 -14.00
N LEU A 244 7.77 -5.95 -12.79
CA LEU A 244 8.86 -5.27 -12.06
C LEU A 244 10.16 -6.08 -12.10
#